data_AF-A0AA39XNT3-F1
#
_entry.id   AF-A0AA39XNT3-F1
#
_cell.length_a   1.000
_cell.length_b   1.000
_cell.length_c   1.000
_cell.angle_alpha   90.00
_cell.angle_beta   90.00
_cell.angle_gamma   90.00
#
_symmetry.space_group_name_H-M   'P 1'
#
loop_
_entity.id
_entity.type
_entity.pdbx_description
1 polymer ?
#
loop_
_entity_poly.entity_id
_entity_poly.type
_entity_poly.pdbx_seq_one_letter_code
_entity_poly.pdbx_strand_id
1 'polypeptide(L)'
;MLIASIFVVLSIFVGSWISYRVPPEGFDCRNAAQLSMLGVWVLSFALDFVLALAMDRLLPGERRESWHYEILFVKDLLMAAAVVAAIMYTQVGIFNRCDCFTLWGRAPLALPQIAGVREVLMERIAGEWPIVTFVWIGIELVMCVAIWWWFGEAVGVYLQKDDGGSNMGWVPERVLRAWGRVCSGLGYARRGQEGVDDGGLEMIVIPGVEVNSLLLDRSSVETDGKQQYGNREKQRSDGGYRDEPGLERWASVTMRELVRAQAAQGG
;
A
#
# COMPACT_ATOMS: atom_id res chain seq x y z
N MET A 1 0.33 -5.56 8.31
CA MET A 1 0.62 -6.65 7.34
C MET A 1 -0.33 -7.83 7.48
N LEU A 2 -0.48 -8.45 8.66
CA LEU A 2 -1.35 -9.61 8.85
C LEU A 2 -2.80 -9.40 8.35
N ILE A 3 -3.38 -8.24 8.66
CA ILE A 3 -4.72 -7.86 8.17
C ILE A 3 -4.77 -7.92 6.64
N ALA A 4 -3.85 -7.24 5.94
CA ALA A 4 -3.78 -7.26 4.47
C ALA A 4 -3.61 -8.68 3.90
N SER A 5 -2.81 -9.53 4.55
CA SER A 5 -2.65 -10.92 4.14
C SER A 5 -3.96 -11.72 4.25
N ILE A 6 -4.78 -11.46 5.27
CA ILE A 6 -6.10 -12.09 5.40
C ILE A 6 -6.98 -11.74 4.20
N PHE A 7 -6.98 -10.49 3.73
CA PHE A 7 -7.73 -10.11 2.53
C PHE A 7 -7.29 -10.91 1.32
N VAL A 8 -6.00 -10.92 1.03
CA VAL A 8 -5.46 -11.62 -0.13
C VAL A 8 -5.84 -13.11 -0.09
N VAL A 9 -5.72 -13.75 1.08
CA VAL A 9 -6.11 -15.15 1.26
C VAL A 9 -7.59 -15.35 0.99
N LEU A 10 -8.47 -14.50 1.55
CA LEU A 10 -9.90 -14.64 1.34
C LEU A 10 -10.32 -14.35 -0.10
N SER A 11 -9.75 -13.34 -0.76
CA SER A 11 -10.04 -13.02 -2.16
C SER A 11 -9.63 -14.16 -3.08
N ILE A 12 -8.47 -14.81 -2.81
CA ILE A 12 -8.04 -16.01 -3.56
C ILE A 12 -8.95 -17.20 -3.24
N PHE A 13 -9.42 -17.34 -2.00
CA PHE A 13 -10.36 -18.40 -1.64
C PHE A 13 -11.68 -18.24 -2.40
N VAL A 14 -12.25 -17.04 -2.46
CA VAL A 14 -13.48 -16.76 -3.22
C VAL A 14 -13.25 -16.93 -4.73
N GLY A 15 -12.09 -16.50 -5.25
CA GLY A 15 -11.72 -16.73 -6.65
C GLY A 15 -11.60 -18.22 -7.00
N SER A 16 -10.98 -18.99 -6.11
CA SER A 16 -10.88 -20.45 -6.22
C SER A 16 -12.26 -21.11 -6.13
N TRP A 17 -13.11 -20.67 -5.22
CA TRP A 17 -14.48 -21.16 -5.09
C TRP A 17 -15.28 -20.97 -6.39
N ILE A 18 -15.26 -19.77 -6.97
CA ILE A 18 -15.94 -19.49 -8.25
C ILE A 18 -15.35 -20.38 -9.36
N SER A 19 -14.02 -20.54 -9.39
CA SER A 19 -13.32 -21.32 -10.42
C SER A 19 -13.61 -22.82 -10.31
N TYR A 20 -13.71 -23.35 -9.09
CA TYR A 20 -14.10 -24.73 -8.80
C TYR A 20 -15.49 -25.08 -9.33
N ARG A 21 -16.38 -24.08 -9.40
CA ARG A 21 -17.75 -24.20 -9.90
C ARG A 21 -17.85 -23.99 -11.41
N VAL A 22 -16.75 -23.87 -12.15
CA VAL A 22 -16.81 -23.87 -13.63
C VAL A 22 -16.77 -25.31 -14.13
N PRO A 23 -17.69 -25.76 -15.02
CA PRO A 23 -17.60 -27.09 -15.60
C PRO A 23 -16.28 -27.31 -16.38
N PRO A 24 -15.62 -28.49 -16.25
CA PRO A 24 -16.00 -29.61 -15.39
C PRO A 24 -15.75 -29.27 -13.91
N GLU A 25 -16.74 -29.51 -13.04
CA GLU A 25 -16.63 -29.14 -11.63
C GLU A 25 -15.48 -29.90 -10.95
N GLY A 26 -14.61 -29.18 -10.26
CA GLY A 26 -13.47 -29.78 -9.57
C GLY A 26 -12.22 -28.92 -9.56
N PHE A 27 -11.12 -29.54 -9.17
CA PHE A 27 -9.80 -28.90 -9.14
C PHE A 27 -9.14 -28.98 -10.52
N ASP A 28 -9.09 -27.85 -11.21
CA ASP A 28 -8.59 -27.71 -12.57
C ASP A 28 -7.28 -26.88 -12.64
N CYS A 29 -6.82 -26.56 -13.85
CA CYS A 29 -5.67 -25.68 -14.07
C CYS A 29 -5.85 -24.28 -13.46
N ARG A 30 -7.09 -23.76 -13.41
CA ARG A 30 -7.38 -22.39 -12.94
C ARG A 30 -7.17 -22.29 -11.45
N ASN A 31 -7.68 -23.26 -10.69
CA ASN A 31 -7.44 -23.39 -9.27
C ASN A 31 -5.95 -23.55 -8.97
N ALA A 32 -5.23 -24.36 -9.73
CA ALA A 32 -3.79 -24.53 -9.58
C ALA A 32 -3.02 -23.21 -9.79
N ALA A 33 -3.41 -22.40 -10.79
CA ALA A 33 -2.83 -21.08 -11.03
C ALA A 33 -3.17 -20.07 -9.92
N GLN A 34 -4.39 -20.10 -9.37
CA GLN A 34 -4.77 -19.26 -8.22
C GLN A 34 -3.99 -19.65 -6.96
N LEU A 35 -3.81 -20.95 -6.72
CA LEU A 35 -2.96 -21.44 -5.63
C LEU A 35 -1.49 -21.10 -5.82
N SER A 36 -0.97 -21.08 -7.05
CA SER A 36 0.41 -20.65 -7.28
C SER A 36 0.60 -19.17 -6.99
N MET A 37 -0.37 -18.32 -7.36
CA MET A 37 -0.37 -16.90 -6.97
C MET A 37 -0.43 -16.72 -5.44
N LEU A 38 -1.27 -17.51 -4.75
CA LEU A 38 -1.28 -17.55 -3.28
C LEU A 38 0.07 -17.97 -2.72
N GLY A 39 0.71 -18.97 -3.31
CA GLY A 39 2.03 -19.44 -2.93
C GLY A 39 3.10 -18.35 -3.02
N VAL A 40 3.11 -17.56 -4.10
CA VAL A 40 4.01 -16.40 -4.25
C VAL A 40 3.76 -15.36 -3.15
N TRP A 41 2.49 -15.11 -2.81
CA TRP A 41 2.12 -14.19 -1.73
C TRP A 41 2.56 -14.68 -0.34
N VAL A 42 2.29 -15.95 -0.01
CA VAL A 42 2.71 -16.56 1.25
C VAL A 42 4.24 -16.59 1.35
N LEU A 43 4.93 -16.87 0.24
CA LEU A 43 6.39 -16.80 0.18
C LEU A 43 6.89 -15.38 0.42
N SER A 44 6.28 -14.35 -0.19
CA SER A 44 6.62 -12.94 0.06
C SER A 44 6.50 -12.59 1.54
N PHE A 45 5.38 -12.99 2.18
CA PHE A 45 5.17 -12.78 3.60
C PHE A 45 6.21 -13.52 4.45
N ALA A 46 6.50 -14.80 4.15
CA ALA A 46 7.51 -15.57 4.85
C ALA A 46 8.91 -14.95 4.73
N LEU A 47 9.25 -14.42 3.54
CA LEU A 47 10.51 -13.71 3.33
C LEU A 47 10.59 -12.45 4.18
N ASP A 48 9.49 -11.73 4.44
CA ASP A 48 9.52 -10.57 5.33
C ASP A 48 9.93 -10.96 6.76
N PHE A 49 9.41 -12.07 7.30
CA PHE A 49 9.84 -12.55 8.62
C PHE A 49 11.29 -13.00 8.62
N VAL A 50 11.71 -13.74 7.59
CA VAL A 50 13.08 -14.24 7.49
C VAL A 50 14.06 -13.07 7.35
N LEU A 51 13.76 -12.07 6.52
CA LEU A 51 14.57 -10.88 6.32
C LEU A 51 14.63 -10.03 7.58
N ALA A 52 13.50 -9.83 8.28
CA ALA A 52 13.49 -9.13 9.56
C ALA A 52 14.41 -9.84 10.59
N LEU A 53 14.23 -11.15 10.78
CA LEU A 53 15.06 -11.94 11.69
C LEU A 53 16.54 -11.98 11.29
N ALA A 54 16.83 -12.03 10.00
CA ALA A 54 18.19 -12.04 9.48
C ALA A 54 18.87 -10.69 9.71
N MET A 55 18.19 -9.59 9.42
CA MET A 55 18.73 -8.24 9.63
C MET A 55 18.98 -7.95 11.12
N ASP A 56 18.10 -8.40 12.00
CA ASP A 56 18.26 -8.26 13.46
C ASP A 56 19.54 -8.96 13.97
N ARG A 57 19.93 -10.07 13.34
CA ARG A 57 21.12 -10.85 13.74
C ARG A 57 22.41 -10.43 13.03
N LEU A 58 22.33 -10.06 11.76
CA LEU A 58 23.52 -9.91 10.90
C LEU A 58 24.08 -8.49 10.88
N LEU A 59 23.25 -7.47 11.15
CA LEU A 59 23.61 -6.06 10.93
C LEU A 59 23.39 -5.21 12.18
N PRO A 60 24.37 -5.10 13.09
CA PRO A 60 24.35 -4.09 14.14
C PRO A 60 24.74 -2.70 13.59
N GLY A 61 23.99 -1.65 13.94
CA GLY A 61 24.36 -0.24 13.72
C GLY A 61 23.47 0.57 12.77
N GLU A 62 23.79 1.86 12.59
CA GLU A 62 23.03 2.85 11.78
C GLU A 62 22.83 2.46 10.31
N ARG A 63 23.70 1.61 9.74
CA ARG A 63 23.52 1.11 8.35
C ARG A 63 22.31 0.18 8.20
N ARG A 64 21.70 -0.30 9.27
CA ARG A 64 20.56 -1.21 9.21
C ARG A 64 19.36 -0.57 8.55
N GLU A 65 19.10 0.72 8.78
CA GLU A 65 17.88 1.39 8.32
C GLU A 65 17.86 1.58 6.80
N SER A 66 18.98 2.02 6.19
CA SER A 66 19.05 2.23 4.75
C SER A 66 18.94 0.93 3.96
N TRP A 67 19.64 -0.13 4.40
CA TRP A 67 19.61 -1.43 3.74
C TRP A 67 18.27 -2.14 3.90
N HIS A 68 17.58 -1.96 5.03
CA HIS A 68 16.27 -2.55 5.26
C HIS A 68 15.27 -2.10 4.19
N TYR A 69 15.24 -0.79 3.90
CA TYR A 69 14.34 -0.24 2.90
C TYR A 69 14.64 -0.76 1.49
N GLU A 70 15.91 -0.73 1.08
CA GLU A 70 16.32 -1.17 -0.26
C GLU A 70 16.00 -2.65 -0.50
N ILE A 71 16.28 -3.51 0.48
CA ILE A 71 16.01 -4.94 0.38
C ILE A 71 14.50 -5.22 0.29
N LEU A 72 13.69 -4.58 1.14
CA LEU A 72 12.23 -4.73 1.08
C LEU A 72 11.67 -4.25 -0.25
N PHE A 73 12.16 -3.12 -0.76
CA PHE A 73 11.73 -2.57 -2.04
C PHE A 73 12.05 -3.52 -3.21
N VAL A 74 13.29 -4.04 -3.28
CA VAL A 74 13.68 -5.00 -4.33
C VAL A 74 12.86 -6.29 -4.22
N LYS A 75 12.63 -6.80 -3.01
CA LYS A 75 11.80 -7.98 -2.77
C LYS A 75 10.36 -7.77 -3.27
N ASP A 76 9.72 -6.66 -2.88
CA ASP A 76 8.34 -6.36 -3.29
C ASP A 76 8.24 -6.16 -4.80
N LEU A 77 9.23 -5.52 -5.43
CA LEU A 77 9.29 -5.37 -6.89
C LEU A 77 9.38 -6.74 -7.60
N LEU A 78 10.23 -7.65 -7.10
CA LEU A 78 10.36 -9.00 -7.66
C LEU A 78 9.07 -9.82 -7.47
N MET A 79 8.44 -9.72 -6.31
CA MET A 79 7.18 -10.42 -6.03
C MET A 79 6.03 -9.88 -6.89
N ALA A 80 5.94 -8.56 -7.04
CA ALA A 80 4.98 -7.93 -7.94
C ALA A 80 5.21 -8.36 -9.40
N ALA A 81 6.46 -8.37 -9.87
CA ALA A 81 6.82 -8.85 -11.20
C ALA A 81 6.45 -10.33 -11.40
N ALA A 82 6.67 -11.19 -10.40
CA ALA A 82 6.29 -12.60 -10.46
C ALA A 82 4.77 -12.79 -10.55
N VAL A 83 3.99 -12.01 -9.80
CA VAL A 83 2.51 -12.04 -9.88
C VAL A 83 2.03 -11.56 -11.24
N VAL A 84 2.57 -10.44 -11.76
CA VAL A 84 2.24 -9.95 -13.11
C VAL A 84 2.59 -10.98 -14.17
N ALA A 85 3.76 -11.62 -14.06
CA ALA A 85 4.17 -12.68 -14.97
C ALA A 85 3.22 -13.89 -14.91
N ALA A 86 2.77 -14.29 -13.71
CA ALA A 86 1.78 -15.35 -13.54
C ALA A 86 0.44 -14.97 -14.19
N ILE A 87 -0.03 -13.73 -14.02
CA ILE A 87 -1.25 -13.24 -14.66
C ILE A 87 -1.08 -13.28 -16.19
N MET A 88 -0.01 -12.71 -16.73
CA MET A 88 0.25 -12.73 -18.18
C MET A 88 0.33 -14.17 -18.71
N TYR A 89 0.99 -15.07 -17.98
CA TYR A 89 1.07 -16.49 -18.32
C TYR A 89 -0.32 -17.15 -18.37
N THR A 90 -1.21 -16.81 -17.45
CA THR A 90 -2.60 -17.29 -17.48
C THR A 90 -3.38 -16.76 -18.68
N GLN A 91 -3.16 -15.50 -19.06
CA GLN A 91 -3.85 -14.85 -20.20
C GLN A 91 -3.33 -15.31 -21.57
N VAL A 92 -2.04 -15.61 -21.70
CA VAL A 92 -1.41 -16.02 -22.97
C VAL A 92 -1.87 -17.42 -23.44
N GLY A 93 -2.58 -18.17 -22.61
CA GLY A 93 -3.40 -19.29 -23.09
C GLY A 93 -3.09 -20.64 -22.47
N ILE A 94 -2.45 -20.72 -21.30
CA ILE A 94 -2.42 -22.00 -20.58
C ILE A 94 -3.84 -22.50 -20.28
N PHE A 95 -4.78 -21.58 -20.00
CA PHE A 95 -6.19 -21.90 -19.83
C PHE A 95 -6.92 -22.27 -21.12
N ASN A 96 -6.29 -22.07 -22.28
CA ASN A 96 -6.83 -22.48 -23.57
C ASN A 96 -6.38 -23.89 -24.00
N ARG A 97 -5.56 -24.57 -23.18
CA ARG A 97 -5.17 -25.96 -23.44
C ARG A 97 -6.33 -26.90 -23.14
N CYS A 98 -6.49 -27.94 -23.97
CA CYS A 98 -7.55 -28.95 -23.82
C CYS A 98 -7.52 -29.65 -22.45
N ASP A 99 -6.33 -29.85 -21.87
CA ASP A 99 -6.16 -30.50 -20.55
C ASP A 99 -6.88 -29.77 -19.41
N CYS A 100 -7.03 -28.45 -19.54
CA CYS A 100 -7.73 -27.64 -18.55
C CYS A 100 -9.25 -27.78 -18.62
N PHE A 101 -9.79 -28.27 -19.75
CA PHE A 101 -11.22 -28.56 -19.93
C PHE A 101 -11.60 -30.01 -19.66
N THR A 102 -10.62 -30.87 -19.35
CA THR A 102 -10.82 -32.30 -19.06
C THR A 102 -10.46 -32.66 -17.62
N LEU A 103 -10.32 -31.67 -16.73
CA LEU A 103 -9.92 -31.87 -15.33
C LEU A 103 -8.62 -32.72 -15.23
N TRP A 104 -7.60 -32.36 -16.00
CA TRP A 104 -6.36 -33.14 -16.11
C TRP A 104 -6.57 -34.55 -16.71
N GLY A 105 -7.49 -34.66 -17.69
CA GLY A 105 -7.87 -35.92 -18.34
C GLY A 105 -8.79 -36.83 -17.52
N ARG A 106 -9.29 -36.39 -16.36
CA ARG A 106 -10.18 -37.18 -15.49
C ARG A 106 -11.66 -37.03 -15.81
N ALA A 107 -12.04 -35.98 -16.54
CA ALA A 107 -13.41 -35.67 -16.92
C ALA A 107 -13.55 -35.57 -18.44
N PRO A 108 -14.74 -35.83 -19.00
CA PRO A 108 -15.00 -35.58 -20.41
C PRO A 108 -14.83 -34.08 -20.72
N LEU A 109 -14.51 -33.79 -21.98
CA LEU A 109 -14.26 -32.44 -22.46
C LEU A 109 -15.50 -31.56 -22.29
N ALA A 110 -15.44 -30.57 -21.39
CA ALA A 110 -16.55 -29.65 -21.11
C ALA A 110 -16.30 -28.28 -21.76
N LEU A 111 -16.50 -28.23 -23.07
CA LEU A 111 -16.40 -27.00 -23.85
C LEU A 111 -17.68 -26.15 -23.74
N PRO A 112 -17.59 -24.81 -23.69
CA PRO A 112 -18.76 -23.93 -23.61
C PRO A 112 -19.67 -23.98 -24.85
N GLN A 113 -19.22 -24.57 -25.96
CA GLN A 113 -20.04 -24.80 -27.15
C GLN A 113 -21.03 -25.97 -27.00
N ILE A 114 -20.83 -26.84 -26.00
CA ILE A 114 -21.73 -27.98 -25.74
C ILE A 114 -22.98 -27.47 -25.01
N ALA A 115 -24.16 -27.77 -25.54
CA ALA A 115 -25.44 -27.20 -25.07
C ALA A 115 -25.66 -27.36 -23.56
N GLY A 116 -25.47 -28.57 -23.02
CA GLY A 116 -25.66 -28.81 -21.58
C GLY A 116 -24.67 -28.05 -20.68
N VAL A 117 -23.43 -27.83 -21.13
CA VAL A 117 -22.44 -27.03 -20.37
C VAL A 117 -22.79 -25.54 -20.46
N ARG A 118 -23.21 -25.09 -21.64
CA ARG A 118 -23.58 -23.70 -21.89
C ARG A 118 -24.76 -23.26 -21.03
N GLU A 119 -25.79 -24.08 -20.89
CA GLU A 119 -26.97 -23.77 -20.07
C GLU A 119 -26.58 -23.51 -18.61
N VAL A 120 -25.83 -24.43 -18.01
CA VAL A 120 -25.33 -24.31 -16.63
C VAL A 120 -24.43 -23.07 -16.48
N LEU A 121 -23.56 -22.82 -17.45
CA LEU A 121 -22.64 -21.69 -17.40
C LEU A 121 -23.39 -20.35 -17.48
N MET A 122 -24.37 -20.24 -18.39
CA MET A 122 -25.17 -19.02 -18.54
C MET A 122 -26.05 -18.76 -17.32
N GLU A 123 -26.62 -19.80 -16.71
CA GLU A 123 -27.37 -19.70 -15.45
C GLU A 123 -26.49 -19.12 -14.32
N ARG A 124 -25.28 -19.66 -14.15
CA ARG A 124 -24.34 -19.20 -13.11
C ARG A 124 -23.81 -17.79 -13.37
N ILE A 125 -23.50 -17.46 -14.63
CA ILE A 125 -23.07 -16.11 -15.02
C ILE A 125 -24.18 -15.09 -14.77
N ALA A 126 -25.43 -15.43 -15.04
CA ALA A 126 -26.56 -14.50 -14.88
C ALA A 126 -26.98 -14.31 -13.42
N GLY A 127 -26.84 -15.34 -12.58
CA GLY A 127 -27.33 -15.35 -11.19
C GLY A 127 -26.22 -15.41 -10.15
N GLU A 128 -25.59 -16.58 -10.01
CA GLU A 128 -24.70 -16.92 -8.89
C GLU A 128 -23.47 -16.01 -8.81
N TRP A 129 -22.76 -15.84 -9.92
CA TRP A 129 -21.47 -15.13 -9.95
C TRP A 129 -21.57 -13.63 -9.63
N PRO A 130 -22.47 -12.83 -10.24
CA PRO A 130 -22.56 -11.42 -9.91
C PRO A 130 -22.94 -11.21 -8.44
N ILE A 131 -23.82 -12.04 -7.87
CA ILE A 131 -24.18 -11.96 -6.46
C ILE A 131 -22.96 -12.18 -5.58
N VAL A 132 -22.20 -13.26 -5.80
CA VAL A 132 -20.98 -13.56 -5.03
C VAL A 132 -19.96 -12.43 -5.17
N THR A 133 -19.74 -11.93 -6.39
CA THR A 133 -18.79 -10.83 -6.65
C THR A 133 -19.22 -9.53 -5.96
N PHE A 134 -20.49 -9.12 -6.05
CA PHE A 134 -20.96 -7.89 -5.40
C PHE A 134 -20.94 -7.98 -3.88
N VAL A 135 -21.34 -9.12 -3.31
CA VAL A 135 -21.23 -9.36 -1.87
C VAL A 135 -19.77 -9.27 -1.43
N TRP A 136 -18.85 -9.91 -2.17
CA TRP A 136 -17.43 -9.89 -1.84
C TRP A 136 -16.82 -8.48 -1.90
N ILE A 137 -17.08 -7.74 -2.99
CA ILE A 137 -16.66 -6.33 -3.11
C ILE A 137 -17.25 -5.49 -1.98
N GLY A 138 -18.52 -5.70 -1.63
CA GLY A 138 -19.16 -5.01 -0.51
C GLY A 138 -18.44 -5.26 0.81
N ILE A 139 -18.06 -6.51 1.10
CA ILE A 139 -17.29 -6.86 2.30
C ILE A 139 -15.91 -6.18 2.26
N GLU A 140 -15.18 -6.24 1.13
CA GLU A 140 -13.88 -5.58 0.97
C GLU A 140 -13.97 -4.06 1.21
N LEU A 141 -15.00 -3.39 0.67
CA LEU A 141 -15.24 -1.97 0.89
C LEU A 141 -15.52 -1.63 2.36
N VAL A 142 -16.40 -2.40 3.02
CA VAL A 142 -16.71 -2.20 4.45
C VAL A 142 -15.45 -2.36 5.29
N MET A 143 -14.65 -3.38 5.02
CA MET A 143 -13.41 -3.60 5.77
C MET A 143 -12.36 -2.53 5.46
N CYS A 144 -12.22 -2.04 4.22
CA CYS A 144 -11.35 -0.92 3.88
C CYS A 144 -11.73 0.34 4.68
N VAL A 145 -13.03 0.63 4.80
CA VAL A 145 -13.54 1.74 5.63
C VAL A 145 -13.23 1.50 7.10
N ALA A 146 -13.37 0.27 7.60
CA ALA A 146 -13.03 -0.07 8.98
C ALA A 146 -11.53 0.10 9.29
N ILE A 147 -10.65 -0.36 8.40
CA ILE A 147 -9.20 -0.16 8.50
C ILE A 147 -8.88 1.33 8.47
N TRP A 148 -9.47 2.06 7.51
CA TRP A 148 -9.31 3.50 7.43
C TRP A 148 -9.68 4.20 8.75
N TRP A 149 -10.82 3.83 9.34
CA TRP A 149 -11.25 4.37 10.63
C TRP A 149 -10.30 4.01 11.77
N TRP A 150 -9.75 2.79 11.79
CA TRP A 150 -8.80 2.35 12.80
C TRP A 150 -7.46 3.09 12.69
N PHE A 151 -6.96 3.30 11.48
CA PHE A 151 -5.68 3.96 11.23
C PHE A 151 -5.79 5.50 11.09
N GLY A 152 -6.97 6.07 11.36
CA GLY A 152 -7.18 7.52 11.23
C GLY A 152 -6.20 8.36 12.07
N GLU A 153 -5.78 7.86 13.23
CA GLU A 153 -4.77 8.54 14.07
C GLU A 153 -3.37 8.53 13.44
N ALA A 154 -2.98 7.40 12.83
CA ALA A 154 -1.68 7.28 12.16
C ALA A 154 -1.57 8.20 10.93
N VAL A 155 -2.68 8.41 10.22
CA VAL A 155 -2.75 9.41 9.14
C VAL A 155 -2.48 10.81 9.67
N GLY A 156 -2.97 11.14 10.87
CA GLY A 156 -2.67 12.40 11.55
C GLY A 156 -1.17 12.61 11.76
N VAL A 157 -0.45 11.58 12.20
CA VAL A 157 1.01 11.62 12.37
C VAL A 157 1.73 11.74 11.04
N TYR A 158 1.31 11.00 10.01
CA TYR A 158 1.90 11.08 8.66
C TYR A 158 1.76 12.46 8.00
N LEU A 159 0.74 13.22 8.41
CA LEU A 159 0.50 14.57 7.91
C LEU A 159 1.31 15.65 8.64
N GLN A 160 1.89 15.31 9.80
CA GLN A 160 2.78 16.21 10.53
C GLN A 160 4.16 16.22 9.85
N LYS A 161 4.63 17.42 9.53
CA LYS A 161 6.02 17.66 9.11
C LYS A 161 6.84 17.96 10.36
N ASP A 162 8.11 17.55 10.38
CA ASP A 162 9.02 17.81 11.51
C ASP A 162 9.17 19.32 11.83
N ASP A 163 8.91 20.17 10.84
CA ASP A 163 8.92 21.64 10.98
C ASP A 163 7.66 22.21 11.69
N GLY A 164 6.75 21.35 12.17
CA GLY A 164 5.42 21.75 12.68
C GLY A 164 4.41 22.14 11.58
N GLY A 165 4.81 22.04 10.31
CA GLY A 165 3.95 22.27 9.14
C GLY A 165 3.10 21.05 8.78
N SER A 166 2.08 21.27 7.95
CA SER A 166 1.32 20.18 7.32
C SER A 166 2.00 19.75 6.01
N ASN A 167 2.14 18.45 5.79
CA ASN A 167 2.70 17.91 4.54
C ASN A 167 1.66 17.88 3.39
N MET A 168 0.52 18.57 3.52
CA MET A 168 -0.56 18.58 2.52
C MET A 168 -0.31 19.50 1.31
N GLY A 169 0.85 20.14 1.20
CA GLY A 169 1.15 21.07 0.10
C GLY A 169 1.05 20.47 -1.31
N TRP A 170 1.19 19.15 -1.44
CA TRP A 170 1.04 18.42 -2.71
C TRP A 170 -0.41 17.99 -3.01
N VAL A 171 -1.31 18.04 -2.02
CA VAL A 171 -2.69 17.60 -2.17
C VAL A 171 -3.53 18.75 -2.74
N PRO A 172 -4.22 18.58 -3.87
CA PRO A 172 -5.07 19.63 -4.41
C PRO A 172 -6.16 20.04 -3.41
N GLU A 173 -6.38 21.34 -3.26
CA GLU A 173 -7.32 21.91 -2.28
C GLU A 173 -8.75 21.35 -2.42
N ARG A 174 -9.15 20.96 -3.63
CA ARG A 174 -10.45 20.32 -3.90
C ARG A 174 -10.60 18.98 -3.18
N VAL A 175 -9.53 18.19 -3.14
CA VAL A 175 -9.50 16.89 -2.45
C VAL A 175 -9.60 17.12 -0.95
N LEU A 176 -8.86 18.10 -0.41
CA LEU A 176 -8.94 18.48 1.01
C LEU A 176 -10.34 18.94 1.42
N ARG A 177 -11.01 19.75 0.59
CA ARG A 177 -12.38 20.19 0.85
C ARG A 177 -13.41 19.06 0.73
N ALA A 178 -13.23 18.14 -0.20
CA ALA A 178 -14.07 16.94 -0.28
C ALA A 178 -13.88 16.06 0.95
N TRP A 179 -12.61 15.87 1.35
CA TRP A 179 -12.21 15.12 2.53
C TRP A 179 -12.80 15.70 3.82
N GLY A 180 -12.65 17.01 4.02
CA GLY A 180 -13.21 17.72 5.18
C GLY A 180 -14.73 17.55 5.31
N ARG A 181 -15.46 17.54 4.19
CA ARG A 181 -16.91 17.29 4.19
C ARG A 181 -17.26 15.86 4.60
N VAL A 182 -16.50 14.88 4.12
CA VAL A 182 -16.68 13.46 4.51
C VAL A 182 -16.38 13.27 6.00
N CYS A 183 -15.26 13.80 6.49
CA CYS A 183 -14.90 13.72 7.91
C CYS A 183 -15.89 14.43 8.82
N SER A 184 -16.43 15.58 8.38
CA SER A 184 -17.45 16.32 9.12
C SER A 184 -18.77 15.53 9.20
N GLY A 185 -19.20 14.91 8.10
CA GLY A 185 -20.38 14.05 8.08
C GLY A 185 -20.24 12.79 8.93
N LEU A 186 -19.01 12.29 9.09
CA LEU A 186 -18.68 11.13 9.93
C LEU A 186 -18.45 11.48 11.41
N GLY A 187 -18.57 12.76 11.81
CA GLY A 187 -18.46 13.18 13.22
C GLY A 187 -17.04 13.23 13.78
N TYR A 188 -16.00 13.18 12.94
CA TYR A 188 -14.60 13.22 13.38
C TYR A 188 -14.17 14.57 13.97
N ALA A 189 -14.87 15.66 13.65
CA ALA A 189 -14.50 17.00 14.08
C ALA A 189 -14.66 17.26 15.59
N ARG A 190 -15.34 16.39 16.36
CA ARG A 190 -15.78 16.72 17.73
C ARG A 190 -14.90 16.18 18.86
N ARG A 191 -13.97 15.26 18.61
CA ARG A 191 -13.19 14.60 19.68
C ARG A 191 -11.92 15.32 20.14
N GLY A 192 -11.44 16.32 19.40
CA GLY A 192 -10.17 17.00 19.71
C GLY A 192 -10.27 18.22 20.62
N GLN A 193 -11.48 18.65 21.01
CA GLN A 193 -11.69 19.97 21.62
C GLN A 193 -12.10 19.95 23.10
N GLU A 194 -12.40 18.79 23.69
CA GLU A 194 -12.91 18.67 25.08
C GLU A 194 -11.81 18.40 26.13
N GLY A 195 -10.53 18.67 25.85
CA GLY A 195 -9.43 18.36 26.77
C GLY A 195 -8.37 19.44 26.97
N VAL A 196 -8.60 20.67 26.48
CA VAL A 196 -7.62 21.77 26.58
C VAL A 196 -8.21 22.90 27.43
N ASP A 197 -8.47 22.60 28.70
CA ASP A 197 -8.71 23.63 29.71
C ASP A 197 -7.44 23.79 30.57
N ASP A 198 -6.93 25.02 30.58
CA ASP A 198 -6.05 25.67 31.58
C ASP A 198 -4.53 25.44 31.60
N GLY A 199 -3.95 24.73 30.62
CA GLY A 199 -2.54 24.34 30.66
C GLY A 199 -1.58 24.92 29.61
N GLY A 200 -1.74 26.17 29.13
CA GLY A 200 -0.66 26.93 28.48
C GLY A 200 0.16 26.26 27.35
N LEU A 201 -0.43 25.35 26.57
CA LEU A 201 0.18 24.80 25.35
C LEU A 201 -0.41 25.54 24.14
N GLU A 202 0.44 26.31 23.45
CA GLU A 202 0.12 26.91 22.15
C GLU A 202 -0.34 25.82 21.19
N MET A 203 -1.64 25.77 20.96
CA MET A 203 -2.25 24.94 19.93
C MET A 203 -1.76 25.42 18.57
N ILE A 204 -1.10 24.55 17.81
CA ILE A 204 -0.77 24.78 16.40
C ILE A 204 -2.09 24.80 15.64
N VAL A 205 -2.65 26.00 15.48
CA VAL A 205 -3.77 26.27 14.58
C VAL A 205 -3.28 25.97 13.17
N ILE A 206 -3.84 24.94 12.53
CA ILE A 206 -3.60 24.68 11.10
C ILE A 206 -4.23 25.85 10.32
N PRO A 207 -3.46 26.76 9.72
CA PRO A 207 -4.02 27.88 8.99
C PRO A 207 -4.53 27.35 7.63
N GLY A 208 -5.82 27.50 7.36
CA GLY A 208 -6.41 27.12 6.07
C GLY A 208 -7.89 26.69 6.10
N VAL A 209 -8.47 26.48 7.28
CA VAL A 209 -9.92 26.41 7.44
C VAL A 209 -10.36 27.65 8.20
N GLU A 210 -10.65 28.73 7.46
CA GLU A 210 -11.32 29.90 8.02
C GLU A 210 -12.73 29.48 8.48
N VAL A 211 -12.82 29.00 9.72
CA VAL A 211 -14.08 29.00 10.44
C VAL A 211 -14.32 30.45 10.81
N ASN A 212 -15.19 31.09 10.03
CA ASN A 212 -15.69 32.43 10.26
C ASN A 212 -16.49 32.43 11.56
N SER A 213 -15.81 32.62 12.69
CA SER A 213 -16.44 32.86 13.99
C SER A 213 -15.61 33.86 14.78
N LEU A 214 -16.04 35.11 14.68
CA LEU A 214 -16.12 36.09 15.76
C LEU A 214 -14.83 36.40 16.54
N LEU A 215 -14.19 37.50 16.14
CA LEU A 215 -13.95 38.68 16.99
C LEU A 215 -13.87 38.38 18.49
N LEU A 216 -12.71 37.90 18.94
CA LEU A 216 -12.26 38.13 20.31
C LEU A 216 -10.94 38.88 20.27
N ASP A 217 -11.09 40.15 20.66
CA ASP A 217 -10.08 41.14 20.97
C ASP A 217 -8.96 40.53 21.83
N ARG A 218 -7.75 40.51 21.28
CA ARG A 218 -6.53 40.20 22.04
C ARG A 218 -5.46 41.24 21.72
N SER A 219 -5.79 42.49 22.03
CA SER A 219 -4.79 43.46 22.42
C SER A 219 -4.23 43.08 23.80
N SER A 220 -2.91 43.21 23.98
CA SER A 220 -2.17 43.09 25.27
C SER A 220 -1.68 41.69 25.67
N VAL A 221 -0.65 41.14 25.01
CA VAL A 221 0.53 40.51 25.68
C VAL A 221 1.67 40.49 24.65
N GLU A 222 2.34 41.63 24.47
CA GLU A 222 3.56 41.73 23.67
C GLU A 222 4.59 42.50 24.48
N THR A 223 5.37 41.78 25.30
CA THR A 223 6.74 42.09 25.77
C THR A 223 7.09 41.17 26.95
N ASP A 224 7.83 40.09 26.70
CA ASP A 224 8.88 39.57 27.64
C ASP A 224 9.57 38.26 27.19
N GLY A 225 9.16 37.62 26.10
CA GLY A 225 9.72 36.32 25.69
C GLY A 225 10.97 36.34 24.78
N LYS A 226 11.49 37.51 24.36
CA LYS A 226 12.49 37.58 23.26
C LYS A 226 13.96 37.34 23.64
N GLN A 227 14.30 37.02 24.89
CA GLN A 227 15.70 37.00 25.32
C GLN A 227 16.32 35.61 25.59
N GLN A 228 15.57 34.50 25.46
CA GLN A 228 16.09 33.17 25.84
C GLN A 228 16.31 32.17 24.70
N TYR A 229 15.97 32.50 23.46
CA TYR A 229 16.25 31.63 22.30
C TYR A 229 17.49 32.04 21.47
N GLY A 230 18.08 33.22 21.72
CA GLY A 230 19.23 33.72 20.96
C GLY A 230 20.58 33.06 21.29
N ASN A 231 20.66 32.13 22.25
CA ASN A 231 21.93 31.56 22.71
C ASN A 231 22.12 30.06 22.42
N ARG A 232 21.13 29.38 21.80
CA ARG A 232 21.28 27.97 21.39
C ARG A 232 21.68 27.79 19.92
N GLU A 233 21.47 28.78 19.06
CA GLU A 233 21.93 28.71 17.67
C GLU A 233 23.46 28.84 17.52
N LYS A 234 24.15 29.48 18.48
CA LYS A 234 25.59 29.73 18.35
C LYS A 234 26.48 28.55 18.76
N GLN A 235 25.94 27.49 19.36
CA GLN A 235 26.70 26.28 19.72
C GLN A 235 26.50 25.10 18.77
N ARG A 236 25.64 25.22 17.74
CA ARG A 236 25.46 24.18 16.71
C ARG A 236 26.23 24.46 15.41
N SER A 237 26.93 25.59 15.31
CA SER A 237 27.64 26.00 14.10
C SER A 237 29.08 25.47 13.96
N ASP A 238 29.59 24.72 14.94
CA ASP A 238 30.94 24.10 14.89
C ASP A 238 30.90 22.58 14.66
N GLY A 239 29.71 22.00 14.49
CA GLY A 239 29.55 20.63 13.99
C GLY A 239 29.71 20.63 12.48
N GLY A 240 30.95 20.69 11.99
CA GLY A 240 31.26 20.59 10.57
C GLY A 240 30.61 19.36 9.95
N TYR A 241 29.49 19.58 9.27
CA TYR A 241 28.95 18.65 8.28
C TYR A 241 30.06 18.52 7.24
N ARG A 242 30.82 17.41 7.30
CA ARG A 242 31.60 16.97 6.15
C ARG A 242 30.58 16.79 5.04
N ASP A 243 30.70 17.60 4.00
CA ASP A 243 30.14 17.32 2.70
C ASP A 243 30.56 15.90 2.33
N GLU A 244 29.72 14.91 2.60
CA GLU A 244 29.88 13.59 2.01
C GLU A 244 29.67 13.77 0.51
N PRO A 245 30.70 13.51 -0.32
CA PRO A 245 30.57 13.67 -1.75
C PRO A 245 29.65 12.57 -2.30
N GLY A 246 28.37 12.91 -2.38
CA GLY A 246 27.45 12.61 -3.48
C GLY A 246 27.29 11.14 -3.85
N LEU A 247 26.15 10.59 -3.46
CA LEU A 247 25.50 9.46 -4.14
C LEU A 247 25.43 9.68 -5.68
N GLU A 248 25.36 10.95 -6.12
CA GLU A 248 25.43 11.34 -7.54
C GLU A 248 26.76 10.96 -8.22
N ARG A 249 27.87 10.90 -7.48
CA ARG A 249 29.18 10.52 -8.03
C ARG A 249 29.20 9.03 -8.38
N TRP A 250 28.59 8.18 -7.55
CA TRP A 250 28.50 6.74 -7.80
C TRP A 250 27.60 6.43 -8.99
N ALA A 251 26.42 7.07 -9.10
CA ALA A 251 25.53 6.86 -10.24
C ALA A 251 26.19 7.26 -11.57
N SER A 252 26.96 8.34 -11.60
CA SER A 252 27.64 8.81 -12.81
C SER A 252 28.85 7.97 -13.27
N VAL A 253 29.44 7.18 -12.36
CA VAL A 253 30.58 6.29 -12.66
C VAL A 253 30.08 4.95 -13.18
N THR A 254 29.07 4.35 -12.54
CA THR A 254 28.51 3.06 -12.97
C THR A 254 27.87 3.15 -14.37
N MET A 255 27.22 4.27 -14.70
CA MET A 255 26.61 4.45 -16.01
C MET A 255 27.63 4.61 -17.15
N ARG A 256 28.80 5.23 -16.87
CA ARG A 256 29.88 5.36 -17.86
C ARG A 256 30.59 4.03 -18.15
N GLU A 257 30.73 3.17 -17.15
CA GLU A 257 31.31 1.83 -17.33
C GLU A 257 30.37 0.90 -18.11
N LEU A 258 29.05 0.96 -17.87
CA LEU A 258 28.05 0.21 -18.63
C LEU A 258 27.99 0.60 -20.11
N VAL A 259 28.07 1.89 -20.43
CA VAL A 259 28.09 2.37 -21.82
C VAL A 259 29.37 1.92 -22.56
N ARG A 260 30.52 1.90 -21.88
CA ARG A 260 31.78 1.39 -22.46
C ARG A 260 31.74 -0.11 -22.70
N ALA A 261 31.15 -0.88 -21.78
CA ALA A 261 31.00 -2.32 -21.92
C ALA A 261 30.07 -2.70 -23.09
N GLN A 262 28.98 -1.95 -23.31
CA GLN A 262 28.11 -2.14 -24.48
C GLN A 262 28.80 -1.77 -25.79
N ALA A 263 29.60 -0.70 -25.83
CA ALA A 263 30.35 -0.31 -27.02
C ALA A 263 31.42 -1.33 -27.42
N ALA A 264 31.98 -2.07 -26.46
CA ALA A 264 32.98 -3.12 -26.72
C ALA A 264 32.39 -4.44 -27.25
N GLN A 265 31.08 -4.68 -27.10
CA GLN A 265 30.42 -5.90 -27.58
C GLN A 265 29.76 -5.74 -28.97
N GLY A 266 29.73 -4.53 -29.52
CA GLY A 266 29.08 -4.21 -30.79
C GLY A 266 30.02 -3.96 -31.97
N GLY A 267 31.29 -4.39 -31.88
CA GLY A 267 32.30 -4.28 -32.95
C GLY A 267 32.68 -5.62 -33.54
#